data_AF-Q1DGT4-F1
#
_entry.id   AF-Q1DGT4-F1
#
_cell.length_a   1.000
_cell.length_b   1.000
_cell.length_c   1.000
_cell.angle_alpha   90.00
_cell.angle_beta   90.00
_cell.angle_gamma   90.00
#
_symmetry.space_group_name_H-M   'P 1'
#
loop_
_entity.id
_entity.type
_entity.pdbx_description
1 polymer ?
#
loop_
_entity_poly.entity_id
_entity_poly.type
_entity_poly.pdbx_seq_one_letter_code
_entity_poly.pdbx_strand_id
1 'polypeptide(L)'
;QNSAKWKEERSLRITASNAYQLYTYYKTDPCKPKDWKRKVTKLILPDDLTTPAIEHGRKCESKAINVYSDATGKTVSRCGLVVPPNVPWIGCSPDGLIIEEKKIVEIKCPLAGK
;
A
#
# COMPACT_ATOMS: atom_id res chain seq x y z
N GLN A 1 -8.47 2.94 6.23
CA GLN A 1 -7.92 1.74 5.56
C GLN A 1 -8.45 0.48 6.26
N ASN A 2 -8.32 -0.72 5.67
CA ASN A 2 -8.69 -2.03 6.25
C ASN A 2 -10.20 -2.32 6.45
N SER A 3 -11.11 -1.59 5.82
CA SER A 3 -12.54 -1.94 5.78
C SER A 3 -12.84 -2.97 4.69
N ALA A 4 -13.98 -3.66 4.75
CA ALA A 4 -14.42 -4.60 3.72
C ALA A 4 -14.48 -3.94 2.33
N LYS A 5 -15.12 -2.77 2.24
CA LYS A 5 -15.17 -1.95 1.02
C LYS A 5 -13.77 -1.59 0.49
N TRP A 6 -12.82 -1.28 1.38
CA TRP A 6 -11.45 -0.99 0.96
C TRP A 6 -10.74 -2.22 0.40
N LYS A 7 -10.98 -3.41 0.96
CA LYS A 7 -10.44 -4.67 0.43
C LYS A 7 -11.04 -5.00 -0.94
N GLU A 8 -12.35 -4.83 -1.09
CA GLU A 8 -13.08 -5.02 -2.35
C GLU A 8 -12.57 -4.07 -3.45
N GLU A 9 -12.49 -2.76 -3.18
CA GLU A 9 -11.98 -1.81 -4.18
C GLU A 9 -10.51 -2.09 -4.58
N ARG A 10 -9.72 -2.67 -3.68
CA ARG A 10 -8.34 -3.07 -4.00
C ARG A 10 -8.24 -4.33 -4.82
N SER A 11 -9.17 -5.27 -4.68
CA SER A 11 -9.15 -6.53 -5.45
C SER A 11 -9.35 -6.27 -6.95
N LEU A 12 -9.98 -5.15 -7.31
CA LEU A 12 -10.20 -4.76 -8.70
C LEU A 12 -8.95 -4.16 -9.38
N ARG A 13 -7.85 -3.94 -8.65
CA ARG A 13 -6.77 -3.02 -9.07
C ARG A 13 -5.37 -3.53 -8.77
N ILE A 14 -4.40 -3.12 -9.57
CA ILE A 14 -2.99 -3.21 -9.23
C ILE A 14 -2.67 -2.10 -8.22
N THR A 15 -2.29 -2.49 -7.01
CA THR A 15 -1.96 -1.53 -5.95
C THR A 15 -0.46 -1.21 -5.91
N ALA A 16 -0.09 -0.03 -5.42
CA ALA A 16 1.31 0.37 -5.26
C ALA A 16 2.17 -0.70 -4.54
N SER A 17 1.64 -1.31 -3.47
CA SER A 17 2.29 -2.40 -2.72
C SER A 17 2.56 -3.68 -3.53
N ASN A 18 1.82 -3.88 -4.62
CA ASN A 18 1.85 -5.11 -5.44
C ASN A 18 2.58 -4.90 -6.77
N ALA A 19 2.69 -3.66 -7.24
CA ALA A 19 3.25 -3.32 -8.55
C ALA A 19 4.66 -3.88 -8.76
N TYR A 20 5.55 -3.75 -7.77
CA TYR A 20 6.91 -4.28 -7.85
C TYR A 20 6.96 -5.81 -8.01
N GLN A 21 6.04 -6.53 -7.35
CA GLN A 21 5.97 -7.99 -7.46
C GLN A 21 5.51 -8.46 -8.84
N LEU A 22 4.64 -7.69 -9.52
CA LEU A 22 4.23 -7.96 -10.90
C LEU A 22 5.38 -7.68 -11.88
N TYR A 23 6.05 -6.54 -11.70
CA TYR A 23 7.20 -6.16 -12.54
C TYR A 23 8.31 -7.20 -12.48
N THR A 24 8.73 -7.59 -11.28
CA THR A 24 9.76 -8.61 -11.09
C THR A 24 9.34 -9.97 -11.61
N TYR A 25 8.08 -10.38 -11.40
CA TYR A 25 7.56 -11.62 -11.94
C TYR A 25 7.61 -11.64 -13.48
N TYR A 26 7.25 -10.54 -14.13
CA TYR A 26 7.39 -10.38 -15.58
C TYR A 26 8.84 -10.53 -16.03
N LYS A 27 9.78 -9.90 -15.32
CA LYS A 27 11.22 -9.89 -15.63
C LYS A 27 11.96 -11.20 -15.33
N THR A 28 11.39 -12.14 -14.59
CA THR A 28 12.02 -13.46 -14.38
C THR A 28 12.23 -14.19 -15.71
N ASP A 29 13.23 -15.09 -15.74
CA ASP A 29 13.67 -15.89 -16.90
C ASP A 29 12.54 -16.18 -17.92
N PRO A 30 12.64 -15.65 -19.16
CA PRO A 30 11.64 -15.86 -20.21
C PRO A 30 11.40 -17.33 -20.55
N CYS A 31 12.39 -18.20 -20.33
CA CYS A 31 12.33 -19.62 -20.65
C CYS A 31 11.53 -20.42 -19.61
N LYS A 32 11.16 -19.82 -18.47
CA LYS A 32 10.31 -20.47 -17.47
C LYS A 32 8.84 -20.15 -17.71
N PRO A 33 7.96 -21.17 -17.78
CA PRO A 33 6.53 -20.94 -17.90
C PRO A 33 6.01 -20.15 -16.69
N LYS A 34 5.27 -19.08 -16.97
CA LYS A 34 4.71 -18.17 -15.95
C LYS A 34 3.23 -18.46 -15.75
N ASP A 35 2.90 -18.98 -14.58
CA ASP A 35 1.53 -19.11 -14.08
C ASP A 35 0.95 -17.75 -13.64
N TRP A 36 0.59 -16.94 -14.63
CA TRP A 36 -0.04 -15.63 -14.45
C TRP A 36 -1.38 -15.71 -13.73
N LYS A 37 -2.18 -16.75 -13.99
CA LYS A 37 -3.48 -16.92 -13.37
C LYS A 37 -3.34 -16.99 -11.85
N ARG A 38 -2.49 -17.89 -11.35
CA ARG A 38 -2.23 -18.02 -9.91
C ARG A 38 -1.60 -16.76 -9.34
N LYS A 39 -0.63 -16.13 -10.05
CA LYS A 39 0.03 -14.91 -9.56
C LYS A 39 -0.95 -13.76 -9.38
N VAL A 40 -1.81 -13.51 -10.38
CA VAL A 40 -2.83 -12.46 -10.31
C VAL A 40 -3.85 -12.78 -9.24
N THR A 41 -4.43 -13.99 -9.20
CA THR A 41 -5.43 -14.39 -8.20
C THR A 41 -4.94 -14.11 -6.77
N LYS A 42 -3.70 -14.49 -6.43
CA LYS A 42 -3.14 -14.22 -5.08
C LYS A 42 -2.97 -12.74 -4.75
N LEU A 43 -2.79 -11.88 -5.76
CA LEU A 43 -2.61 -10.44 -5.55
C LEU A 43 -3.95 -9.71 -5.38
N ILE A 44 -4.98 -10.13 -6.11
CA ILE A 44 -6.33 -9.53 -6.04
C ILE A 44 -7.17 -10.11 -4.90
N LEU A 45 -6.96 -11.39 -4.55
CA LEU A 45 -7.61 -12.07 -3.44
C LEU A 45 -6.54 -12.53 -2.43
N PRO A 46 -5.90 -11.60 -1.71
CA PRO A 46 -4.92 -11.97 -0.70
C PRO A 46 -5.62 -12.64 0.48
N ASP A 47 -4.96 -13.64 1.06
CA ASP A 47 -5.34 -14.20 2.35
C ASP A 47 -5.29 -13.09 3.43
N ASP A 48 -6.12 -13.22 4.47
CA ASP A 48 -6.09 -12.33 5.63
C ASP A 48 -4.82 -12.60 6.47
N LEU A 49 -3.71 -12.04 5.99
CA LEU A 49 -2.40 -12.16 6.62
C LEU A 49 -2.32 -11.19 7.81
N THR A 50 -2.16 -11.74 9.00
CA THR A 50 -1.84 -10.98 10.21
C THR A 50 -0.48 -11.44 10.71
N THR A 51 0.49 -10.52 10.75
CA THR A 51 1.82 -10.77 11.30
C THR A 51 2.11 -9.75 12.41
N PRO A 52 3.01 -10.06 13.36
CA PRO A 52 3.41 -9.10 14.39
C PRO A 52 3.88 -7.76 13.82
N ALA A 53 4.54 -7.78 12.65
CA ALA A 53 4.99 -6.57 11.97
C ALA A 53 3.83 -5.72 11.43
N ILE A 54 2.81 -6.37 10.84
CA ILE A 54 1.60 -5.67 10.37
C ILE A 54 0.83 -5.07 11.55
N GLU A 55 0.69 -5.83 12.64
CA GLU A 55 0.01 -5.34 13.84
C GLU A 55 0.76 -4.17 14.48
N HIS A 56 2.09 -4.25 14.56
CA HIS A 56 2.92 -3.16 15.04
C HIS A 56 2.77 -1.92 14.17
N GLY A 57 2.81 -2.08 12.84
CA GLY A 57 2.52 -1.01 11.87
C GLY A 57 1.20 -0.31 12.17
N ARG A 58 0.11 -1.06 12.27
CA ARG A 58 -1.24 -0.51 12.57
C ARG A 58 -1.29 0.27 13.89
N LYS A 59 -0.59 -0.20 14.92
CA LYS A 59 -0.55 0.45 16.25
C LYS A 59 0.30 1.71 16.26
N CYS A 60 1.35 1.77 15.44
CA CYS A 60 2.37 2.82 15.49
C CYS A 60 2.21 3.90 14.42
N GLU A 61 1.58 3.60 13.29
CA GLU A 61 1.45 4.51 12.13
C GLU A 61 0.85 5.86 12.53
N SER A 62 -0.25 5.87 13.29
CA SER A 62 -0.88 7.11 13.74
C SER A 62 0.04 7.95 14.64
N LYS A 63 0.85 7.31 15.49
CA LYS A 63 1.81 8.01 16.35
C LYS A 63 2.95 8.58 15.52
N ALA A 64 3.44 7.82 14.55
CA ALA A 64 4.50 8.26 13.64
C ALA A 64 4.06 9.45 12.77
N ILE A 65 2.80 9.49 12.30
CA ILE A 65 2.24 10.65 11.59
C ILE A 65 2.24 11.89 12.50
N ASN A 66 1.82 11.74 13.76
CA ASN A 66 1.80 12.87 14.70
C ASN A 66 3.21 13.41 14.94
N VAL A 67 4.18 12.52 15.25
CA VAL A 67 5.59 12.91 15.43
C VAL A 67 6.14 13.61 14.19
N TYR A 68 5.84 13.10 12.98
CA TYR A 68 6.24 13.75 11.74
C TYR A 68 5.61 15.15 11.59
N SER A 69 4.32 15.28 11.90
CA SER A 69 3.58 16.53 11.79
C SER A 69 4.14 17.58 12.75
N ASP A 70 4.38 17.20 14.00
CA ASP A 70 4.94 18.06 15.05
C ASP A 70 6.37 18.50 14.70
N ALA A 71 7.21 17.57 14.21
CA ALA A 71 8.60 17.86 13.87
C ALA A 71 8.76 18.74 12.63
N THR A 72 7.80 18.67 11.69
CA THR A 72 7.89 19.40 10.41
C THR A 72 6.98 20.62 10.33
N GLY A 73 6.05 20.78 11.28
CA GLY A 73 5.00 21.78 11.23
C GLY A 73 3.95 21.54 10.13
N LYS A 74 3.96 20.36 9.49
CA LYS A 74 3.10 20.05 8.35
C LYS A 74 1.82 19.35 8.78
N THR A 75 0.70 19.75 8.18
CA THR A 75 -0.58 19.06 8.39
C THR A 75 -0.69 17.85 7.46
N VAL A 76 -0.69 16.65 8.05
CA VAL A 76 -0.91 15.39 7.32
C VAL A 76 -2.38 14.98 7.39
N SER A 77 -3.04 14.94 6.24
CA SER A 77 -4.42 14.46 6.10
C SER A 77 -4.45 12.96 5.83
N ARG A 78 -5.31 12.22 6.52
CA ARG A 78 -5.54 10.80 6.23
C ARG A 78 -6.28 10.64 4.90
N CYS A 79 -6.00 9.56 4.18
CA CYS A 79 -6.69 9.23 2.95
C CYS A 79 -7.09 7.75 2.86
N GLY A 80 -8.04 7.47 1.97
CA GLY A 80 -8.50 6.12 1.66
C GLY A 80 -7.70 5.49 0.53
N LEU A 81 -8.37 4.69 -0.30
CA LEU A 81 -7.83 4.28 -1.58
C LEU A 81 -7.99 5.46 -2.57
N VAL A 82 -6.89 5.83 -3.23
CA VAL A 82 -6.86 6.82 -4.30
C VAL A 82 -6.75 6.08 -5.64
N VAL A 83 -7.66 6.42 -6.56
CA VAL A 83 -7.76 5.79 -7.89
C VAL A 83 -7.75 6.91 -8.94
N PRO A 84 -6.79 6.92 -9.87
CA PRO A 84 -6.77 7.90 -10.95
C PRO A 84 -7.92 7.62 -11.95
N PRO A 85 -8.74 8.62 -12.32
CA PRO A 85 -9.87 8.40 -13.23
C PRO A 85 -9.47 7.85 -14.61
N ASN A 86 -8.31 8.25 -15.11
CA ASN A 86 -7.82 7.86 -16.43
C ASN A 86 -7.24 6.44 -16.48
N VAL A 87 -6.86 5.88 -15.33
CA VAL A 87 -6.28 4.52 -15.21
C VAL A 87 -6.89 3.81 -14.00
N PRO A 88 -8.20 3.49 -14.04
CA PRO A 88 -8.93 3.03 -12.87
C PRO A 88 -8.51 1.64 -12.38
N TRP A 89 -7.70 0.92 -13.15
CA TRP A 89 -7.12 -0.39 -12.81
C TRP A 89 -5.85 -0.28 -11.93
N ILE A 90 -5.38 0.94 -11.61
CA ILE A 90 -4.30 1.20 -10.65
C ILE A 90 -4.87 1.92 -9.42
N GLY A 91 -4.33 1.64 -8.23
CA GLY A 91 -4.63 2.42 -7.04
C GLY A 91 -3.50 2.46 -6.01
N CYS A 92 -3.56 3.42 -5.10
CA CYS A 92 -2.68 3.46 -3.94
C CYS A 92 -3.47 3.87 -2.68
N SER A 93 -2.97 3.48 -1.51
CA SER A 93 -3.54 3.92 -0.23
C SER A 93 -2.41 4.58 0.56
N PRO A 94 -2.05 5.85 0.27
CA PRO A 94 -1.04 6.55 1.03
C PRO A 94 -1.39 6.58 2.52
N ASP A 95 -0.37 6.60 3.38
CA ASP A 95 -0.55 6.72 4.83
C ASP A 95 -0.99 8.15 5.22
N GLY A 96 -0.58 9.14 4.42
CA GLY A 96 -1.06 10.51 4.53
C GLY A 96 -0.82 11.36 3.29
N LEU A 97 -1.47 12.52 3.27
CA LEU A 97 -1.36 13.54 2.22
C LEU A 97 -1.05 14.90 2.84
N ILE A 98 -0.12 15.63 2.24
CA ILE A 98 0.15 17.03 2.56
C ILE A 98 -0.38 17.84 1.39
N ILE A 99 -1.62 18.32 1.52
CA ILE A 99 -2.41 18.89 0.42
C ILE A 99 -1.73 20.15 -0.13
N GLU A 100 -1.29 21.04 0.76
CA GLU A 100 -0.66 22.32 0.40
C GLU A 100 0.61 22.13 -0.44
N GLU A 101 1.37 21.06 -0.16
CA GLU A 101 2.62 20.74 -0.87
C GLU A 101 2.42 19.75 -2.02
N LYS A 102 1.20 19.23 -2.23
CA LYS A 102 0.90 18.15 -3.19
C LYS A 102 1.82 16.92 -2.99
N LYS A 103 2.10 16.57 -1.74
CA LYS A 103 2.97 15.43 -1.38
C LYS A 103 2.19 14.30 -0.73
N ILE A 104 2.72 13.09 -0.90
CA ILE A 104 2.25 11.88 -0.22
C ILE A 104 3.20 11.55 0.93
N VAL A 105 2.67 10.92 1.96
CA VAL A 105 3.41 10.40 3.11
C VAL A 105 3.25 8.88 3.12
N GLU A 106 4.38 8.17 3.19
CA GLU A 106 4.47 6.74 3.39
C GLU A 106 5.30 6.50 4.64
N ILE A 107 4.71 5.88 5.66
CA ILE A 107 5.34 5.58 6.94
C ILE A 107 5.65 4.08 7.00
N LYS A 108 6.83 3.77 7.56
CA LYS A 108 7.20 2.39 7.92
C LYS A 108 7.51 2.33 9.40
N CYS A 109 6.87 1.40 10.10
CA CYS A 109 7.13 1.09 11.50
C CYS A 109 7.71 -0.33 11.61
N PRO A 110 9.04 -0.49 11.47
CA PRO A 110 9.68 -1.80 11.61
C PRO A 110 9.69 -2.26 13.08
N LEU A 111 9.60 -3.58 13.30
CA LEU A 111 9.65 -4.17 14.66
C LEU A 111 10.99 -3.97 15.36
N ALA A 112 12.07 -4.09 14.60
CA ALA A 112 13.42 -3.79 15.03
C ALA A 112 13.88 -2.57 14.25
N GLY A 113 14.26 -1.52 14.97
CA GLY A 113 14.97 -0.40 14.36
C GLY A 113 16.29 -0.91 13.79
N LYS A 114 16.55 -0.59 12.52
CA LYS A 114 17.91 -0.55 12.00
C LYS A 114 18.31 0.91 11.89
#